data_AF-A0A819R5Z4-F1
#
_entry.id   AF-A0A819R5Z4-F1
#
_cell.length_a   1.000
_cell.length_b   1.000
_cell.length_c   1.000
_cell.angle_alpha   90.00
_cell.angle_beta   90.00
_cell.angle_gamma   90.00
#
_symmetry.space_group_name_H-M   'P 1'
#
loop_
_entity.id
_entity.type
_entity.pdbx_description
1 polymer ?
#
loop_
_entity_poly.entity_id
_entity_poly.type
_entity_poly.pdbx_seq_one_letter_code
_entity_poly.pdbx_strand_id
1 'polypeptide(L)'
;IIRPPGHHAHSGMDYGFCYFNNVAICARYLQKNYNLQRILIVDFDYHMGDGVKDVFYEDPGVLYISLHCNDAFPPNEGHPKDSGKDKGLGFNVNIGWLNFVDPPAVDADYINAFHHVVLPMAYEFNPEFVLVCAGFDAAEGDRIGWGKLTACAYSQMTHMLLPLANGRVLEVLEGGYCLHQLNICGSACVATLLGDVPVRCSEDSAKYPQDDVSVRTIQMIKDIHRPYWSSLFTIPDQDDNEIDKLAENLQKTASIKN
;
A
#
# COMPACT_ATOMS: atom_id res chain seq x y z
N ILE A 1 19.44 0.91 -4.95
CA ILE A 1 19.59 -0.52 -5.33
C ILE A 1 20.59 -1.16 -4.37
N ILE A 2 20.14 -2.06 -3.50
CA ILE A 2 20.98 -2.70 -2.47
C ILE A 2 20.67 -4.20 -2.37
N ARG A 3 21.54 -4.94 -1.68
CA ARG A 3 21.31 -6.30 -1.17
C ARG A 3 22.24 -6.56 0.02
N PRO A 4 21.92 -7.45 0.98
CA PRO A 4 20.67 -8.22 1.12
C PRO A 4 19.43 -7.33 1.42
N PRO A 5 18.19 -7.88 1.31
CA PRO A 5 16.98 -7.21 1.78
C PRO A 5 17.02 -7.00 3.31
N GLY A 6 16.04 -6.26 3.83
CA GLY A 6 15.96 -5.87 5.23
C GLY A 6 14.58 -6.00 5.89
N HIS A 7 13.47 -5.99 5.15
CA HIS A 7 12.14 -5.79 5.77
C HIS A 7 11.68 -6.92 6.73
N HIS A 8 12.30 -8.11 6.68
CA HIS A 8 12.05 -9.21 7.63
C HIS A 8 12.97 -9.22 8.86
N ALA A 9 14.02 -8.37 8.90
CA ALA A 9 14.96 -8.38 10.01
C ALA A 9 14.35 -7.72 11.25
N HIS A 10 14.37 -8.46 12.37
CA HIS A 10 13.84 -8.05 13.67
C HIS A 10 14.94 -7.52 14.60
N SER A 11 14.52 -6.93 15.72
CA SER A 11 15.46 -6.60 16.81
C SER A 11 16.05 -7.88 17.40
N GLY A 12 17.32 -8.15 17.10
CA GLY A 12 18.05 -9.29 17.65
C GLY A 12 17.85 -10.62 16.92
N MET A 13 17.22 -10.62 15.73
CA MET A 13 16.98 -11.82 14.93
C MET A 13 17.02 -11.51 13.42
N ASP A 14 17.80 -12.29 12.67
CA ASP A 14 17.74 -12.34 11.21
C ASP A 14 16.63 -13.27 10.74
N TYR A 15 15.96 -12.92 9.64
CA TYR A 15 14.84 -13.71 9.10
C TYR A 15 14.61 -13.39 7.62
N GLY A 16 14.07 -14.32 6.83
CA GLY A 16 13.71 -14.06 5.43
C GLY A 16 14.84 -13.46 4.56
N PHE A 17 16.07 -13.96 4.67
CA PHE A 17 17.28 -13.42 4.00
C PHE A 17 17.74 -12.02 4.49
N CYS A 18 17.07 -11.44 5.49
CA CYS A 18 17.32 -10.11 6.02
C CYS A 18 18.13 -10.16 7.31
N TYR A 19 19.27 -9.46 7.34
CA TYR A 19 20.13 -9.34 8.53
C TYR A 19 19.96 -8.02 9.27
N PHE A 20 19.75 -6.93 8.53
CA PHE A 20 19.52 -5.59 9.07
C PHE A 20 18.35 -4.96 8.32
N ASN A 21 17.46 -4.30 9.07
CA ASN A 21 16.29 -3.67 8.48
C ASN A 21 16.65 -2.30 7.92
N ASN A 22 17.04 -2.26 6.63
CA ASN A 22 17.54 -1.06 5.95
C ASN A 22 16.55 0.11 6.05
N VAL A 23 15.27 -0.14 5.76
CA VAL A 23 14.21 0.87 5.78
C VAL A 23 13.92 1.35 7.20
N ALA A 24 13.82 0.43 8.18
CA ALA A 24 13.57 0.82 9.56
C ALA A 24 14.74 1.62 10.17
N ILE A 25 15.98 1.23 9.86
CA ILE A 25 17.18 2.00 10.25
C ILE A 25 17.14 3.40 9.63
N CYS A 26 16.77 3.52 8.35
CA CYS A 26 16.64 4.80 7.67
C CYS A 26 15.58 5.70 8.35
N ALA A 27 14.39 5.17 8.63
CA ALA A 27 13.34 5.92 9.32
C ALA A 27 13.79 6.41 10.71
N ARG A 28 14.41 5.54 11.52
CA ARG A 28 14.97 5.93 12.84
C ARG A 28 16.08 6.96 12.70
N TYR A 29 16.91 6.86 11.66
CA TYR A 29 17.94 7.84 11.35
C TYR A 29 17.35 9.22 11.01
N LEU A 30 16.29 9.26 10.20
CA LEU A 30 15.57 10.49 9.85
C LEU A 30 14.91 11.14 11.06
N GLN A 31 14.20 10.36 11.90
CA GLN A 31 13.62 10.86 13.15
C GLN A 31 14.71 11.44 14.07
N LYS A 32 15.81 10.71 14.27
CA LYS A 32 16.86 11.12 15.22
C LYS A 32 17.69 12.31 14.75
N ASN A 33 18.09 12.36 13.48
CA ASN A 33 19.06 13.34 13.00
C ASN A 33 18.42 14.54 12.29
N TYR A 34 17.20 14.38 11.79
CA TYR A 34 16.47 15.44 11.08
C TYR A 34 15.16 15.84 11.77
N ASN A 35 14.85 15.24 12.92
CA ASN A 35 13.66 15.52 13.72
C ASN A 35 12.35 15.40 12.93
N LEU A 36 12.31 14.50 11.93
CA LEU A 36 11.07 14.19 11.23
C LEU A 36 10.13 13.44 12.17
N GLN A 37 8.88 13.90 12.22
CA GLN A 37 7.83 13.40 13.12
C GLN A 37 6.86 12.48 12.40
N ARG A 38 6.76 12.55 11.06
CA ARG A 38 5.80 11.75 10.27
C ARG A 38 6.50 11.12 9.07
N ILE A 39 6.77 9.82 9.15
CA ILE A 39 7.38 9.06 8.06
C ILE A 39 6.37 8.02 7.56
N LEU A 40 6.08 8.04 6.27
CA LEU A 40 5.28 7.00 5.64
C LEU A 40 6.22 5.91 5.14
N ILE A 41 5.94 4.65 5.48
CA ILE A 41 6.58 3.48 4.89
C ILE A 41 5.51 2.72 4.12
N VAL A 42 5.70 2.57 2.81
CA VAL A 42 4.86 1.71 1.97
C VAL A 42 5.69 0.47 1.60
N ASP A 43 5.14 -0.71 1.87
CA ASP A 43 5.75 -1.98 1.49
C ASP A 43 4.87 -2.68 0.45
N PHE A 44 5.47 -2.95 -0.71
CA PHE A 44 4.85 -3.56 -1.88
C PHE A 44 5.66 -4.76 -2.38
N ASP A 45 6.56 -5.27 -1.53
CA ASP A 45 7.06 -6.64 -1.64
C ASP A 45 5.90 -7.62 -1.46
N TYR A 46 5.96 -8.76 -2.15
CA TYR A 46 4.92 -9.79 -2.07
C TYR A 46 4.73 -10.32 -0.64
N HIS A 47 5.81 -10.32 0.13
CA HIS A 47 5.86 -10.76 1.51
C HIS A 47 5.68 -9.58 2.46
N MET A 48 5.00 -9.82 3.57
CA MET A 48 4.81 -8.77 4.55
C MET A 48 6.12 -8.52 5.30
N GLY A 49 6.57 -7.26 5.39
CA GLY A 49 7.72 -6.84 6.19
C GLY A 49 7.46 -6.87 7.70
N ASP A 50 7.46 -8.05 8.31
CA ASP A 50 7.27 -8.30 9.75
C ASP A 50 8.28 -7.56 10.63
N GLY A 51 9.53 -7.48 10.18
CA GLY A 51 10.56 -6.71 10.90
C GLY A 51 10.27 -5.20 10.91
N VAL A 52 9.72 -4.64 9.83
CA VAL A 52 9.32 -3.22 9.78
C VAL A 52 8.13 -2.98 10.72
N LYS A 53 7.10 -3.83 10.60
CA LYS A 53 5.91 -3.83 11.48
C LYS A 53 6.32 -3.78 12.95
N ASP A 54 7.17 -4.72 13.38
CA ASP A 54 7.58 -4.86 14.78
C ASP A 54 8.36 -3.64 15.31
N VAL A 55 9.22 -3.02 14.49
CA VAL A 55 10.01 -1.85 14.91
C VAL A 55 9.14 -0.62 15.17
N PHE A 56 8.01 -0.48 14.46
CA PHE A 56 7.15 0.72 14.51
C PHE A 56 5.77 0.48 15.13
N TYR A 57 5.48 -0.73 15.62
CA TYR A 57 4.14 -1.15 16.04
C TYR A 57 3.49 -0.24 17.12
N GLU A 58 4.31 0.41 17.95
CA GLU A 58 3.86 1.34 19.01
C GLU A 58 4.10 2.83 18.69
N ASP A 59 4.63 3.15 17.49
CA ASP A 59 5.09 4.50 17.11
C ASP A 59 4.11 5.21 16.15
N PRO A 60 3.32 6.20 16.61
CA PRO A 60 2.43 6.97 15.72
C PRO A 60 3.18 7.93 14.78
N GLY A 61 4.49 8.12 14.97
CA GLY A 61 5.32 8.92 14.07
C GLY A 61 5.66 8.21 12.77
N VAL A 62 5.33 6.92 12.64
CA VAL A 62 5.54 6.13 11.44
C VAL A 62 4.24 5.44 11.05
N LEU A 63 3.72 5.76 9.87
CA LEU A 63 2.61 5.02 9.26
C LEU A 63 3.22 3.93 8.36
N TYR A 64 3.03 2.66 8.74
CA TYR A 64 3.44 1.52 7.92
C TYR A 64 2.22 0.93 7.21
N ILE A 65 2.30 0.83 5.88
CA ILE A 65 1.27 0.23 5.04
C ILE A 65 1.91 -0.85 4.18
N SER A 66 1.50 -2.10 4.36
CA SER A 66 2.00 -3.22 3.57
C SER A 66 0.90 -3.77 2.67
N LEU A 67 1.21 -3.98 1.39
CA LEU A 67 0.41 -4.69 0.41
C LEU A 67 1.11 -6.01 0.11
N HIS A 68 0.54 -7.12 0.58
CA HIS A 68 1.20 -8.43 0.53
C HIS A 68 0.19 -9.54 0.28
N CYS A 69 0.65 -10.72 -0.12
CA CYS A 69 -0.21 -11.90 -0.14
C CYS A 69 -0.43 -12.39 1.30
N ASN A 70 -1.69 -12.50 1.72
CA ASN A 70 -2.02 -13.04 3.04
C ASN A 70 -1.50 -14.48 3.17
N ASP A 71 -1.12 -14.92 4.37
CA ASP A 71 -0.46 -16.21 4.68
C ASP A 71 0.69 -16.65 3.75
N ALA A 72 1.26 -15.75 2.95
CA ALA A 72 2.59 -15.92 2.40
C ALA A 72 3.63 -15.91 3.55
N PHE A 73 4.90 -16.10 3.21
CA PHE A 73 5.93 -15.95 4.23
C PHE A 73 5.96 -14.51 4.76
N PRO A 74 6.14 -14.30 6.09
CA PRO A 74 6.08 -15.31 7.15
C PRO A 74 4.63 -15.71 7.52
N PRO A 75 4.37 -17.00 7.79
CA PRO A 75 3.02 -17.49 8.01
C PRO A 75 2.42 -16.96 9.32
N ASN A 76 1.12 -16.66 9.30
CA ASN A 76 0.34 -16.11 10.43
C ASN A 76 0.74 -14.67 10.83
N GLU A 77 1.48 -13.96 9.99
CA GLU A 77 1.80 -12.54 10.16
C GLU A 77 1.03 -11.68 9.16
N GLY A 78 0.99 -10.37 9.40
CA GLY A 78 0.33 -9.42 8.49
C GLY A 78 -1.19 -9.49 8.52
N HIS A 79 -1.81 -9.96 9.62
CA HIS A 79 -3.25 -10.07 9.67
C HIS A 79 -3.90 -8.66 9.58
N PRO A 80 -5.03 -8.49 8.84
CA PRO A 80 -5.69 -7.20 8.67
C PRO A 80 -6.03 -6.45 9.98
N LYS A 81 -6.22 -7.18 11.08
CA LYS A 81 -6.54 -6.60 12.41
C LYS A 81 -5.30 -6.17 13.20
N ASP A 82 -4.10 -6.55 12.76
CA ASP A 82 -2.85 -6.16 13.40
C ASP A 82 -2.58 -4.70 13.08
N SER A 83 -3.16 -3.82 13.89
CA SER A 83 -3.33 -2.39 13.60
C SER A 83 -2.43 -1.50 14.45
N GLY A 84 -1.40 -2.08 15.07
CA GLY A 84 -0.51 -1.39 16.00
C GLY A 84 -0.90 -1.63 17.47
N LYS A 85 -0.20 -0.97 18.37
CA LYS A 85 -0.40 -1.09 19.82
C LYS A 85 -0.17 0.24 20.52
N ASP A 86 -0.86 0.44 21.64
CA ASP A 86 -0.74 1.64 22.47
C ASP A 86 -0.93 2.93 21.64
N LYS A 87 0.11 3.77 21.56
CA LYS A 87 0.05 5.02 20.78
C LYS A 87 0.08 4.79 19.28
N GLY A 88 0.58 3.64 18.82
CA GLY A 88 0.65 3.25 17.41
C GLY A 88 -0.63 2.64 16.86
N LEU A 89 -1.71 2.51 17.66
CA LEU A 89 -2.99 2.02 17.16
C LEU A 89 -3.49 2.88 15.98
N GLY A 90 -3.79 2.20 14.87
CA GLY A 90 -4.18 2.80 13.60
C GLY A 90 -3.02 3.06 12.63
N PHE A 91 -1.76 3.01 13.06
CA PHE A 91 -0.58 3.36 12.25
C PHE A 91 0.14 2.17 11.62
N ASN A 92 -0.37 0.95 11.82
CA ASN A 92 0.04 -0.25 11.10
C ASN A 92 -1.12 -0.74 10.24
N VAL A 93 -0.95 -0.81 8.92
CA VAL A 93 -2.03 -1.16 7.98
C VAL A 93 -1.59 -2.33 7.12
N ASN A 94 -2.32 -3.44 7.20
CA ASN A 94 -2.03 -4.65 6.45
C ASN A 94 -3.09 -4.88 5.38
N ILE A 95 -2.75 -4.61 4.11
CA ILE A 95 -3.57 -4.92 2.94
C ILE A 95 -3.16 -6.33 2.45
N GLY A 96 -3.65 -7.34 3.16
CA GLY A 96 -3.40 -8.74 2.85
C GLY A 96 -4.36 -9.27 1.77
N TRP A 97 -3.81 -9.59 0.59
CA TRP A 97 -4.58 -10.17 -0.51
C TRP A 97 -5.05 -11.59 -0.17
N LEU A 98 -6.37 -11.80 -0.14
CA LEU A 98 -7.01 -13.07 0.22
C LEU A 98 -7.17 -14.04 -0.96
N ASN A 99 -6.87 -13.60 -2.16
CA ASN A 99 -6.96 -14.40 -3.38
C ASN A 99 -5.68 -15.24 -3.57
N PHE A 100 -5.64 -16.37 -2.86
CA PHE A 100 -4.58 -17.34 -3.02
C PHE A 100 -4.59 -17.94 -4.43
N VAL A 101 -3.58 -17.53 -5.22
CA VAL A 101 -3.07 -18.17 -6.44
C VAL A 101 -4.03 -18.18 -7.64
N ASP A 102 -5.35 -18.19 -7.48
CA ASP A 102 -6.28 -18.21 -8.62
C ASP A 102 -7.65 -17.53 -8.35
N PRO A 103 -7.88 -16.31 -8.89
CA PRO A 103 -6.89 -15.48 -9.59
C PRO A 103 -5.94 -14.80 -8.59
N PRO A 104 -4.64 -14.70 -8.86
CA PRO A 104 -3.71 -13.93 -8.02
C PRO A 104 -3.95 -12.43 -8.15
N ALA A 105 -3.42 -11.63 -7.22
CA ALA A 105 -3.53 -10.17 -7.28
C ALA A 105 -2.87 -9.62 -8.56
N VAL A 106 -3.56 -8.69 -9.21
CA VAL A 106 -3.17 -8.03 -10.47
C VAL A 106 -2.93 -6.53 -10.28
N ASP A 107 -2.48 -5.86 -11.34
CA ASP A 107 -2.23 -4.41 -11.34
C ASP A 107 -3.40 -3.59 -10.78
N ALA A 108 -4.63 -3.91 -11.21
CA ALA A 108 -5.84 -3.21 -10.79
C ALA A 108 -6.08 -3.31 -9.27
N ASP A 109 -5.75 -4.43 -8.62
CA ASP A 109 -5.95 -4.60 -7.18
C ASP A 109 -5.08 -3.61 -6.38
N TYR A 110 -3.80 -3.50 -6.75
CA TYR A 110 -2.85 -2.60 -6.09
C TYR A 110 -3.22 -1.13 -6.36
N ILE A 111 -3.56 -0.78 -7.60
CA ILE A 111 -4.00 0.59 -7.94
C ILE A 111 -5.28 0.96 -7.16
N ASN A 112 -6.22 0.02 -7.03
CA ASN A 112 -7.44 0.22 -6.27
C ASN A 112 -7.16 0.42 -4.77
N ALA A 113 -6.29 -0.40 -4.17
CA ALA A 113 -5.85 -0.22 -2.78
C ALA A 113 -5.15 1.13 -2.58
N PHE A 114 -4.37 1.59 -3.56
CA PHE A 114 -3.78 2.92 -3.50
C PHE A 114 -4.82 4.04 -3.46
N HIS A 115 -5.81 3.99 -4.34
CA HIS A 115 -6.85 5.02 -4.40
C HIS A 115 -7.77 5.02 -3.17
N HIS A 116 -8.07 3.86 -2.60
CA HIS A 116 -9.09 3.75 -1.55
C HIS A 116 -8.54 3.58 -0.13
N VAL A 117 -7.25 3.28 0.04
CA VAL A 117 -6.61 3.11 1.35
C VAL A 117 -5.32 3.91 1.45
N VAL A 118 -4.31 3.59 0.62
CA VAL A 118 -2.95 4.15 0.78
C VAL A 118 -2.95 5.67 0.66
N LEU A 119 -3.49 6.22 -0.43
CA LEU A 119 -3.48 7.66 -0.68
C LEU A 119 -4.36 8.43 0.32
N PRO A 120 -5.63 8.06 0.57
CA PRO A 120 -6.44 8.75 1.58
C PRO A 120 -5.71 8.88 2.93
N MET A 121 -5.17 7.76 3.43
CA MET A 121 -4.44 7.75 4.71
C MET A 121 -3.14 8.54 4.63
N ALA A 122 -2.39 8.43 3.52
CA ALA A 122 -1.13 9.16 3.34
C ALA A 122 -1.36 10.69 3.30
N TYR A 123 -2.41 11.16 2.64
CA TYR A 123 -2.75 12.58 2.61
C TYR A 123 -3.22 13.09 3.98
N GLU A 124 -4.03 12.31 4.72
CA GLU A 124 -4.41 12.66 6.10
C GLU A 124 -3.21 12.66 7.05
N PHE A 125 -2.32 11.66 6.93
CA PHE A 125 -1.10 11.57 7.73
C PHE A 125 -0.09 12.68 7.40
N ASN A 126 -0.11 13.20 6.18
CA ASN A 126 0.74 14.30 5.71
C ASN A 126 2.23 14.06 6.05
N PRO A 127 2.85 13.01 5.47
CA PRO A 127 4.22 12.61 5.80
C PRO A 127 5.24 13.67 5.40
N GLU A 128 6.33 13.70 6.14
CA GLU A 128 7.50 14.53 5.89
C GLU A 128 8.55 13.78 5.06
N PHE A 129 8.44 12.46 4.96
CA PHE A 129 9.27 11.61 4.11
C PHE A 129 8.50 10.32 3.78
N VAL A 130 8.70 9.80 2.58
CA VAL A 130 8.16 8.50 2.15
C VAL A 130 9.32 7.53 1.89
N LEU A 131 9.31 6.40 2.58
CA LEU A 131 10.19 5.27 2.33
C LEU A 131 9.36 4.16 1.69
N VAL A 132 9.97 3.45 0.74
CA VAL A 132 9.30 2.33 0.09
C VAL A 132 10.17 1.08 0.17
N CYS A 133 9.63 0.01 0.76
CA CYS A 133 10.22 -1.33 0.72
C CYS A 133 9.94 -1.92 -0.67
N ALA A 134 10.86 -1.72 -1.61
CA ALA A 134 10.68 -2.02 -3.03
C ALA A 134 11.07 -3.44 -3.41
N GLY A 135 10.20 -4.38 -3.03
CA GLY A 135 10.22 -5.75 -3.51
C GLY A 135 9.51 -5.90 -4.85
N PHE A 136 10.13 -6.65 -5.77
CA PHE A 136 9.58 -6.88 -7.11
C PHE A 136 9.16 -8.34 -7.33
N ASP A 137 8.92 -9.09 -6.26
CA ASP A 137 8.52 -10.50 -6.29
C ASP A 137 7.00 -10.71 -6.42
N ALA A 138 6.18 -9.66 -6.31
CA ALA A 138 4.78 -9.73 -6.73
C ALA A 138 4.60 -9.64 -8.27
N ALA A 139 5.70 -9.43 -9.01
CA ALA A 139 5.69 -9.34 -10.46
C ALA A 139 5.38 -10.69 -11.14
N GLU A 140 4.74 -10.63 -12.30
CA GLU A 140 4.38 -11.82 -13.07
C GLU A 140 5.60 -12.68 -13.43
N GLY A 141 5.60 -13.95 -13.01
CA GLY A 141 6.67 -14.89 -13.32
C GLY A 141 7.86 -14.83 -12.34
N ASP A 142 7.70 -14.15 -11.21
CA ASP A 142 8.57 -14.38 -10.07
C ASP A 142 8.48 -15.84 -9.58
N ARG A 143 9.54 -16.31 -8.92
CA ARG A 143 9.68 -17.71 -8.49
C ARG A 143 9.28 -17.91 -7.03
N ILE A 144 9.22 -16.83 -6.25
CA ILE A 144 8.90 -16.86 -4.82
C ILE A 144 7.53 -16.24 -4.60
N GLY A 145 7.25 -15.08 -5.20
CA GLY A 145 5.89 -14.55 -5.24
C GLY A 145 5.08 -15.12 -6.40
N TRP A 146 3.76 -15.13 -6.24
CA TRP A 146 2.80 -15.64 -7.23
C TRP A 146 1.83 -14.57 -7.72
N GLY A 147 2.20 -13.30 -7.58
CA GLY A 147 1.44 -12.18 -8.13
C GLY A 147 1.52 -12.10 -9.66
N LYS A 148 0.71 -11.20 -10.22
CA LYS A 148 0.70 -10.87 -11.65
C LYS A 148 0.91 -9.39 -11.90
N LEU A 149 1.72 -8.75 -11.08
CA LEU A 149 2.01 -7.33 -11.26
C LEU A 149 2.94 -7.13 -12.47
N THR A 150 2.73 -6.04 -13.16
CA THR A 150 3.54 -5.60 -14.28
C THR A 150 4.26 -4.30 -13.94
N ALA A 151 5.17 -3.88 -14.82
CA ALA A 151 5.80 -2.57 -14.74
C ALA A 151 4.79 -1.41 -14.64
N CYS A 152 3.56 -1.59 -15.14
CA CYS A 152 2.51 -0.59 -14.98
C CYS A 152 2.25 -0.34 -13.49
N ALA A 153 1.82 -1.35 -12.73
CA ALA A 153 1.46 -1.15 -11.33
C ALA A 153 2.60 -0.56 -10.51
N TYR A 154 3.81 -1.09 -10.66
CA TYR A 154 5.00 -0.56 -9.99
C TYR A 154 5.25 0.92 -10.30
N SER A 155 5.23 1.31 -11.58
CA SER A 155 5.42 2.71 -11.98
C SER A 155 4.27 3.64 -11.55
N GLN A 156 3.03 3.15 -11.52
CA GLN A 156 1.86 3.90 -11.06
C GLN A 156 1.90 4.10 -9.55
N MET A 157 2.26 3.07 -8.78
CA MET A 157 2.44 3.16 -7.33
C MET A 157 3.52 4.18 -6.98
N THR A 158 4.69 4.11 -7.61
CA THR A 158 5.75 5.12 -7.46
C THR A 158 5.23 6.53 -7.77
N HIS A 159 4.53 6.70 -8.90
CA HIS A 159 4.00 8.00 -9.32
C HIS A 159 3.02 8.58 -8.31
N MET A 160 2.13 7.76 -7.77
CA MET A 160 1.12 8.17 -6.80
C MET A 160 1.74 8.63 -5.48
N LEU A 161 2.94 8.16 -5.13
CA LEU A 161 3.67 8.57 -3.93
C LEU A 161 4.45 9.89 -4.12
N LEU A 162 4.84 10.25 -5.34
CA LEU A 162 5.67 11.44 -5.62
C LEU A 162 5.08 12.79 -5.14
N PRO A 163 3.77 13.04 -5.19
CA PRO A 163 3.21 14.28 -4.65
C PRO A 163 3.32 14.42 -3.13
N LEU A 164 3.48 13.30 -2.41
CA LEU A 164 3.60 13.29 -0.94
C LEU A 164 4.95 13.83 -0.50
N ALA A 165 5.03 14.36 0.73
CA ALA A 165 6.28 14.82 1.34
C ALA A 165 7.11 15.78 0.46
N ASN A 166 6.47 16.55 -0.43
CA ASN A 166 7.12 17.39 -1.44
C ASN A 166 8.14 16.62 -2.30
N GLY A 167 7.82 15.39 -2.70
CA GLY A 167 8.69 14.55 -3.54
C GLY A 167 9.84 13.88 -2.80
N ARG A 168 9.89 13.94 -1.46
CA ARG A 168 10.90 13.20 -0.66
C ARG A 168 10.51 11.72 -0.55
N VAL A 169 10.74 11.00 -1.63
CA VAL A 169 10.48 9.56 -1.76
C VAL A 169 11.81 8.83 -1.95
N LEU A 170 12.02 7.75 -1.19
CA LEU A 170 13.17 6.85 -1.34
C LEU A 170 12.67 5.40 -1.45
N GLU A 171 12.94 4.78 -2.59
CA GLU A 171 12.70 3.36 -2.81
C GLU A 171 13.96 2.54 -2.51
N VAL A 172 13.81 1.51 -1.68
CA VAL A 172 14.88 0.64 -1.22
C VAL A 172 14.58 -0.77 -1.69
N LEU A 173 15.44 -1.34 -2.55
CA LEU A 173 15.25 -2.69 -3.08
C LEU A 173 15.20 -3.73 -1.96
N GLU A 174 14.13 -4.54 -1.95
CA GLU A 174 13.92 -5.70 -1.06
C GLU A 174 13.99 -7.01 -1.87
N GLY A 175 12.88 -7.74 -2.04
CA GLY A 175 12.77 -8.96 -2.83
C GLY A 175 12.70 -8.74 -4.36
N GLY A 176 12.49 -9.85 -5.09
CA GLY A 176 12.46 -9.88 -6.56
C GLY A 176 13.50 -10.84 -7.13
N TYR A 177 13.04 -11.99 -7.62
CA TYR A 177 13.86 -13.16 -7.91
C TYR A 177 13.77 -13.60 -9.38
N CYS A 178 12.86 -13.03 -10.17
CA CYS A 178 12.92 -13.05 -11.62
C CYS A 178 13.75 -11.86 -12.13
N LEU A 179 15.01 -12.09 -12.51
CA LEU A 179 15.92 -11.03 -12.98
C LEU A 179 15.35 -10.21 -14.15
N HIS A 180 14.59 -10.85 -15.04
CA HIS A 180 13.95 -10.15 -16.15
C HIS A 180 12.92 -9.14 -15.64
N GLN A 181 12.04 -9.56 -14.74
CA GLN A 181 10.99 -8.70 -14.19
C GLN A 181 11.53 -7.65 -13.23
N LEU A 182 12.50 -8.01 -12.39
CA LEU A 182 13.20 -7.07 -11.52
C LEU A 182 13.79 -5.91 -12.33
N ASN A 183 14.44 -6.21 -13.46
CA ASN A 183 14.99 -5.19 -14.33
C ASN A 183 13.90 -4.31 -14.95
N ILE A 184 12.82 -4.91 -15.47
CA ILE A 184 11.73 -4.17 -16.13
C ILE A 184 10.98 -3.29 -15.12
N CYS A 185 10.52 -3.85 -14.01
CA CYS A 185 9.73 -3.16 -13.00
C CYS A 185 10.57 -2.12 -12.25
N GLY A 186 11.78 -2.48 -11.83
CA GLY A 186 12.70 -1.55 -11.17
C GLY A 186 13.12 -0.38 -12.06
N SER A 187 13.37 -0.63 -13.36
CA SER A 187 13.67 0.46 -14.31
C SER A 187 12.49 1.39 -14.50
N ALA A 188 11.25 0.86 -14.50
CA ALA A 188 10.05 1.67 -14.61
C ALA A 188 9.85 2.58 -13.38
N CYS A 189 10.09 2.09 -12.16
CA CYS A 189 10.09 2.92 -10.95
C CYS A 189 11.16 4.02 -11.02
N VAL A 190 12.39 3.69 -11.42
CA VAL A 190 13.47 4.69 -11.56
C VAL A 190 13.11 5.75 -12.60
N ALA A 191 12.56 5.37 -13.76
CA ALA A 191 12.11 6.33 -14.77
C ALA A 191 11.03 7.27 -14.21
N THR A 192 10.04 6.74 -13.49
CA THR A 192 9.01 7.55 -12.82
C THR A 192 9.62 8.50 -11.79
N LEU A 193 10.58 8.05 -10.97
CA LEU A 193 11.29 8.90 -10.00
C LEU A 193 12.05 10.06 -10.67
N LEU A 194 12.53 9.85 -11.91
CA LEU A 194 13.18 10.89 -12.73
C LEU A 194 12.19 11.87 -13.39
N GLY A 195 10.88 11.62 -13.27
CA GLY A 195 9.82 12.46 -13.81
C GLY A 195 9.26 11.99 -15.16
N ASP A 196 9.66 10.81 -15.64
CA ASP A 196 9.04 10.23 -16.84
C ASP A 196 7.59 9.83 -16.57
N VAL A 197 6.79 9.77 -17.63
CA VAL A 197 5.39 9.34 -17.55
C VAL A 197 5.36 7.86 -17.13
N PRO A 198 4.54 7.48 -16.14
CA PRO A 198 4.40 6.10 -15.71
C PRO A 198 4.01 5.18 -16.87
N VAL A 199 4.42 3.92 -16.80
CA VAL A 199 4.09 2.92 -17.82
C VAL A 199 2.57 2.82 -17.92
N ARG A 200 2.06 2.89 -19.14
CA ARG A 200 0.62 2.78 -19.41
C ARG A 200 0.16 1.35 -19.15
N CYS A 201 -0.89 1.19 -18.36
CA CYS A 201 -1.52 -0.12 -18.15
C CYS A 201 -2.17 -0.60 -19.44
N SER A 202 -1.99 -1.89 -19.73
CA SER A 202 -2.71 -2.55 -20.82
C SER A 202 -4.22 -2.58 -20.52
N GLU A 203 -5.06 -2.79 -21.55
CA GLU A 203 -6.50 -2.97 -21.32
C GLU A 203 -6.78 -4.16 -20.41
N ASP A 204 -5.96 -5.22 -20.47
CA ASP A 204 -6.10 -6.38 -19.59
C ASP A 204 -5.65 -6.10 -18.15
N SER A 205 -4.58 -5.30 -17.96
CA SER A 205 -4.15 -4.80 -16.65
C SER A 205 -5.15 -3.82 -16.01
N ALA A 206 -5.89 -3.09 -16.86
CA ALA A 206 -6.89 -2.11 -16.43
C ALA A 206 -8.29 -2.71 -16.25
N LYS A 207 -8.50 -3.96 -16.68
CA LYS A 207 -9.74 -4.68 -16.38
C LYS A 207 -9.77 -4.93 -14.88
N TYR A 208 -10.65 -4.21 -14.22
CA TYR A 208 -11.01 -4.45 -12.83
C TYR A 208 -11.31 -5.96 -12.69
N PRO A 209 -10.66 -6.69 -11.77
CA PRO A 209 -11.09 -8.03 -11.49
C PRO A 209 -12.56 -7.93 -11.08
N GLN A 210 -13.43 -8.60 -11.82
CA GLN A 210 -14.84 -8.76 -11.48
C GLN A 210 -15.03 -9.51 -10.15
N ASP A 211 -13.94 -9.85 -9.47
CA ASP A 211 -13.92 -10.58 -8.23
C ASP A 211 -14.18 -9.66 -7.04
N ASP A 212 -15.19 -10.05 -6.27
CA ASP A 212 -15.61 -9.44 -5.01
C ASP A 212 -14.48 -9.51 -3.95
N VAL A 213 -13.46 -10.37 -4.10
CA VAL A 213 -12.39 -10.51 -3.08
C VAL A 213 -11.60 -9.23 -2.84
N SER A 214 -11.04 -8.56 -3.84
CA SER A 214 -10.17 -7.38 -3.58
C SER A 214 -10.98 -6.18 -3.07
N VAL A 215 -12.20 -6.00 -3.59
CA VAL A 215 -13.15 -5.00 -3.07
C VAL A 215 -13.51 -5.29 -1.61
N ARG A 216 -13.81 -6.55 -1.26
CA ARG A 216 -14.07 -6.96 0.14
C ARG A 216 -12.85 -6.78 1.02
N THR A 217 -11.65 -7.09 0.54
CA THR A 217 -10.41 -6.84 1.28
C THR A 217 -10.28 -5.35 1.59
N ILE A 218 -10.41 -4.48 0.59
CA ILE A 218 -10.32 -3.02 0.78
C ILE A 218 -11.40 -2.52 1.73
N GLN A 219 -12.64 -2.99 1.59
CA GLN A 219 -13.74 -2.60 2.48
C GLN A 219 -13.50 -3.07 3.92
N MET A 220 -12.98 -4.29 4.11
CA MET A 220 -12.56 -4.79 5.42
C MET A 220 -11.45 -3.91 6.03
N ILE A 221 -10.43 -3.55 5.25
CA ILE A 221 -9.36 -2.66 5.75
C ILE A 221 -9.94 -1.30 6.15
N LYS A 222 -10.81 -0.71 5.33
CA LYS A 222 -11.51 0.53 5.67
C LYS A 222 -12.31 0.41 6.97
N ASP A 223 -13.05 -0.69 7.16
CA ASP A 223 -13.86 -0.89 8.37
C ASP A 223 -13.02 -1.07 9.64
N ILE A 224 -11.84 -1.69 9.52
CA ILE A 224 -10.88 -1.81 10.63
C ILE A 224 -10.27 -0.44 10.97
N HIS A 225 -9.92 0.36 9.96
CA HIS A 225 -9.14 1.58 10.14
C HIS A 225 -9.96 2.88 10.27
N ARG A 226 -11.24 2.90 9.87
CA ARG A 226 -12.14 4.07 9.99
C ARG A 226 -12.24 4.67 11.40
N PRO A 227 -12.10 3.94 12.53
CA PRO A 227 -12.11 4.57 13.85
C PRO A 227 -10.90 5.49 14.09
N TYR A 228 -9.82 5.31 13.32
CA TYR A 228 -8.56 6.03 13.47
C TYR A 228 -8.34 7.09 12.37
N TRP A 229 -8.97 6.91 11.19
CA TRP A 229 -8.71 7.72 9.99
C TRP A 229 -9.99 8.27 9.38
N SER A 230 -10.11 9.60 9.37
CA SER A 230 -11.29 10.29 8.84
C SER A 230 -11.41 10.16 7.32
N SER A 231 -10.29 10.02 6.61
CA SER A 231 -10.20 9.85 5.16
C SER A 231 -10.83 8.55 4.66
N LEU A 232 -11.03 7.57 5.55
CA LEU A 232 -11.60 6.26 5.21
C LEU A 232 -13.11 6.20 5.40
N PHE A 233 -13.73 7.27 5.91
CA PHE A 233 -15.18 7.37 5.92
C PHE A 233 -15.70 7.48 4.49
N THR A 234 -16.27 6.39 3.99
CA THR A 234 -17.27 6.48 2.94
C THR A 234 -18.59 6.86 3.58
N ILE A 235 -19.23 7.91 3.06
CA ILE A 235 -20.68 8.08 3.25
C ILE A 235 -21.27 6.73 2.83
N PRO A 236 -22.07 6.05 3.68
CA PRO A 236 -22.76 4.85 3.24
C PRO A 236 -23.43 5.19 1.92
N ASP A 237 -23.41 4.29 0.92
CA ASP A 237 -24.23 4.49 -0.28
C ASP A 237 -25.57 5.03 0.22
N GLN A 238 -25.86 6.28 -0.16
CA GLN A 238 -27.18 6.82 0.12
C GLN A 238 -28.08 5.85 -0.61
N ASP A 239 -28.74 4.99 0.17
CA ASP A 239 -29.83 4.10 -0.24
C ASP A 239 -30.49 4.79 -1.44
N ASP A 240 -30.41 4.27 -2.67
CA ASP A 240 -30.74 5.03 -3.90
C ASP A 240 -32.09 5.78 -3.78
N ASN A 241 -32.96 5.26 -2.91
CA ASN A 241 -34.14 5.91 -2.34
C ASN A 241 -33.98 7.34 -1.80
N GLU A 242 -32.86 7.75 -1.19
CA GLU A 242 -32.60 9.11 -0.71
C GLU A 242 -32.26 10.06 -1.86
N ILE A 243 -31.50 9.61 -2.87
CA ILE A 243 -31.20 10.41 -4.07
C ILE A 243 -32.49 10.59 -4.89
N ASP A 244 -33.29 9.53 -5.04
CA ASP A 244 -34.60 9.59 -5.68
C ASP A 244 -35.58 10.47 -4.90
N LYS A 245 -35.59 10.41 -3.55
CA LYS A 245 -36.38 11.33 -2.71
C LYS A 245 -35.91 12.77 -2.83
N LEU A 246 -34.60 13.02 -2.94
CA LEU A 246 -34.06 14.36 -3.15
C LEU A 246 -34.49 14.91 -4.51
N ALA A 247 -34.42 14.08 -5.57
CA ALA A 247 -34.86 14.41 -6.91
C ALA A 247 -36.37 14.68 -7.00
N GLU A 248 -37.20 13.85 -6.36
CA GLU A 248 -38.65 14.07 -6.26
C GLU A 248 -39.00 15.36 -5.50
N ASN A 249 -38.29 15.63 -4.40
CA ASN A 249 -38.52 16.85 -3.62
C ASN A 249 -38.12 18.10 -4.42
N LEU A 250 -37.04 18.05 -5.19
CA LEU A 250 -36.64 19.15 -6.08
C LEU A 250 -37.67 19.39 -7.20
N GLN A 251 -38.25 18.32 -7.78
CA GLN A 251 -39.33 18.45 -8.77
C GLN A 251 -40.63 19.00 -8.17
N LYS A 252 -41.02 18.56 -6.96
CA LYS A 252 -42.19 19.10 -6.24
C LYS A 252 -42.02 20.59 -5.91
N THR A 253 -40.81 21.00 -5.52
CA THR A 253 -40.51 22.41 -5.19
C THR A 253 -40.51 23.29 -6.45
N ALA A 254 -40.10 22.75 -7.60
CA ALA A 254 -40.19 23.43 -8.90
C ALA A 254 -41.64 23.58 -9.40
N SER A 255 -42.52 22.60 -9.11
CA SER A 255 -43.92 22.65 -9.53
C SER A 255 -44.83 23.54 -8.67
N ILE A 256 -44.38 23.97 -7.49
CA ILE A 256 -45.11 24.91 -6.61
C ILE A 256 -44.84 26.38 -6.99
N LYS A 257 -43.88 26.64 -7.89
CA LYS A 257 -43.52 27.98 -8.38
C LYS A 257 -44.09 28.35 -9.75
N ASN A 258 -45.04 27.58 -10.29
CA ASN A 258 -45.83 27.92 -11.49
C ASN A 258 -47.30 28.10 -11.14
#